data_AF-A0A8J3SC74-F1
#
_entry.id   AF-A0A8J3SC74-F1
#
_cell.length_a   1.000
_cell.length_b   1.000
_cell.length_c   1.000
_cell.angle_alpha   90.00
_cell.angle_beta   90.00
_cell.angle_gamma   90.00
#
_symmetry.space_group_name_H-M   'P 1'
#
loop_
_entity.id
_entity.type
_entity.pdbx_description
1 polymer ?
#
loop_
_entity_poly.entity_id
_entity_poly.type
_entity_poly.pdbx_seq_one_letter_code
_entity_poly.pdbx_strand_id
1 'polypeptide(L)' 'MIIKHEDPRGYEVFIPRPIAAREIHRIRAVNQVTGWRYWPTAHGTPPCPVCVDRGEYGGAKIRRAAGVSGS' A
#
# COMPACT_ATOMS: atom_id res chain seq x y z
N MET A 1 7.18 5.82 -22.75
CA MET A 1 8.45 6.35 -22.20
C MET A 1 8.50 5.97 -20.73
N ILE A 2 9.62 5.42 -20.23
CA ILE A 2 9.80 5.15 -18.79
C ILE A 2 10.42 6.40 -18.19
N ILE A 3 9.72 7.04 -17.25
CA ILE A 3 10.25 8.20 -16.54
C ILE A 3 10.98 7.68 -15.30
N LYS A 4 12.21 8.17 -15.09
CA LYS A 4 12.97 7.85 -13.90
C LYS A 4 12.35 8.62 -12.73
N HIS A 5 11.84 7.88 -11.75
CA HIS A 5 11.30 8.46 -10.51
C HIS A 5 12.44 8.72 -9.52
N GLU A 6 12.32 9.75 -8.67
CA GLU A 6 13.32 10.10 -7.66
C GLU A 6 13.45 8.99 -6.59
N ASP A 7 12.31 8.41 -6.21
CA ASP A 7 12.27 7.15 -5.46
C ASP A 7 12.50 5.95 -6.39
N PRO A 8 13.60 5.17 -6.25
CA PRO A 8 13.91 4.02 -7.09
C PRO A 8 12.97 2.82 -6.87
N ARG A 9 12.01 2.91 -5.94
CA ARG A 9 11.09 1.82 -5.58
C ARG A 9 9.88 1.70 -6.53
N GLY A 10 9.75 2.61 -7.50
CA GLY A 10 8.64 2.61 -8.47
C GLY A 10 9.06 3.04 -9.87
N TYR A 11 8.24 2.65 -10.86
CA TYR A 11 8.35 3.11 -12.24
C TYR A 11 7.02 3.70 -12.69
N GLU A 12 7.07 4.84 -13.37
CA GLU A 12 5.92 5.42 -14.03
C GLU A 12 6.09 5.30 -15.56
N VAL A 13 5.06 4.78 -16.23
CA VAL A 13 5.07 4.54 -17.68
C VAL A 13 3.95 5.34 -18.33
N PHE A 14 4.32 6.28 -19.18
CA PHE A 14 3.37 7.03 -20.01
C PHE A 14 3.21 6.39 -21.38
N ILE A 15 1.95 6.14 -21.73
CA ILE A 15 1.52 5.61 -23.03
C ILE A 15 0.68 6.69 -23.70
N PRO A 16 1.17 7.33 -24.78
CA PRO A 16 0.53 8.53 -25.37
C PRO A 16 -0.73 8.21 -26.20
N ARG A 17 -1.28 7.01 -26.08
CA ARG A 17 -2.43 6.53 -26.83
C ARG A 17 -3.30 5.61 -25.97
N PRO A 18 -4.57 5.40 -26.34
CA PRO A 18 -5.42 4.40 -25.70
C PRO A 18 -4.85 2.98 -25.85
N ILE A 19 -5.06 2.14 -24.83
CA ILE A 19 -4.83 0.69 -24.86
C ILE A 19 -6.14 0.01 -25.26
N ALA A 20 -6.13 -0.75 -26.36
CA ALA A 20 -7.26 -1.57 -26.77
C ALA A 20 -7.32 -2.89 -25.99
N ALA A 21 -8.51 -3.46 -25.83
CA ALA A 21 -8.71 -4.71 -25.09
C ALA A 21 -7.86 -5.88 -25.62
N ARG A 22 -7.66 -5.95 -26.95
CA ARG A 22 -6.82 -6.96 -27.61
C ARG A 22 -5.33 -6.91 -27.26
N GLU A 23 -4.87 -5.80 -26.69
CA GLU A 23 -3.46 -5.62 -26.27
C GLU A 23 -3.22 -6.18 -24.87
N ILE A 24 -4.28 -6.56 -24.14
CA ILE A 24 -4.18 -7.14 -22.80
C ILE A 24 -3.83 -8.62 -22.91
N HIS A 25 -2.58 -8.97 -22.60
CA HIS A 25 -2.14 -10.37 -22.61
C HIS A 25 -2.66 -11.19 -21.43
N ARG A 26 -2.75 -10.59 -20.24
CA ARG A 26 -3.18 -11.26 -19.00
C ARG A 26 -3.63 -10.28 -17.93
N ILE A 27 -4.65 -10.66 -17.18
CA ILE A 27 -5.07 -9.97 -15.95
C ILE A 27 -4.74 -10.88 -14.76
N ARG A 28 -4.06 -10.34 -13.75
CA ARG A 28 -3.75 -11.07 -12.51
C ARG A 28 -4.53 -10.46 -11.36
N ALA A 29 -5.40 -11.25 -10.73
CA ALA A 29 -6.01 -10.87 -9.47
C ALA A 29 -4.92 -10.85 -8.37
N VAL A 30 -4.80 -9.73 -7.67
CA VAL A 30 -3.93 -9.62 -6.49
C VAL A 30 -4.72 -9.90 -5.23
N ASN A 31 -4.07 -10.48 -4.21
CA ASN A 31 -4.72 -10.74 -2.93
C ASN A 31 -5.15 -9.39 -2.29
N GLN A 32 -6.30 -9.35 -1.63
CA GLN A 32 -6.81 -8.14 -0.96
C GLN A 32 -5.86 -7.63 0.15
N VAL A 33 -5.04 -8.53 0.71
CA VAL A 33 -3.99 -8.18 1.70
C VAL A 33 -2.87 -7.36 1.05
N THR A 34 -2.73 -7.42 -0.28
CA THR A 34 -1.92 -6.50 -1.07
C THR A 34 -2.67 -5.18 -1.22
N GLY A 35 -2.97 -4.52 -0.09
CA GLY A 35 -3.49 -3.17 -0.07
C GLY A 35 -2.48 -2.25 -0.73
N TRP A 36 -2.92 -1.53 -1.76
CA TRP A 36 -2.11 -0.69 -2.65
C TRP A 36 -1.48 0.55 -1.99
N ARG A 37 -1.35 0.57 -0.66
CA ARG A 37 -0.73 1.64 0.11
C ARG A 37 0.49 1.12 0.84
N TYR A 38 1.48 0.66 0.09
CA TYR A 38 2.82 0.52 0.61
C TYR A 38 3.39 1.93 0.85
N TRP A 39 3.53 2.33 2.11
CA TRP A 39 4.25 3.55 2.47
C TRP A 39 5.73 3.20 2.67
N PRO A 40 6.64 3.60 1.77
CA PRO A 40 7.99 3.07 1.73
C PRO A 40 8.82 3.37 3.00
N THR A 41 8.42 4.39 3.76
CA THR A 41 9.06 4.81 5.01
C THR A 41 8.30 4.37 6.27
N ALA A 42 7.33 3.46 6.16
CA ALA A 42 6.60 2.96 7.32
C ALA A 42 7.48 2.15 8.29
N HIS A 43 8.53 1.51 7.77
CA HIS A 43 9.45 0.74 8.59
C HIS A 43 10.25 1.66 9.53
N GLY A 44 10.04 1.49 10.83
CA GLY A 44 10.69 2.31 11.88
C GLY A 44 9.85 3.46 12.40
N THR A 45 8.75 3.83 11.72
CA THR A 45 7.78 4.79 12.24
C THR A 45 6.67 4.05 12.99
N PRO A 46 6.50 4.27 14.30
CA PRO A 46 5.43 3.63 15.04
C PRO A 46 4.07 4.14 14.53
N PRO A 47 3.11 3.23 14.23
CA PRO A 47 1.77 3.63 13.81
C PRO A 47 1.05 4.37 14.94
N CYS A 48 0.24 5.37 14.58
CA CYS A 48 -0.57 6.12 15.53
C CYS A 48 -1.58 5.18 16.22
N PRO A 49 -1.54 5.01 17.56
CA PRO A 49 -2.34 3.98 18.23
C PRO A 49 -3.87 4.14 18.11
N VAL A 50 -4.35 5.36 17.86
CA VAL A 50 -5.79 5.66 17.67
C VAL A 50 -6.24 5.51 16.21
N CYS A 51 -5.31 5.49 15.26
CA CYS A 51 -5.60 5.29 13.83
C CYS A 51 -5.55 3.81 13.43
N VAL A 52 -5.15 2.92 14.34
CA VAL A 52 -5.06 1.48 14.11
C VAL A 52 -6.41 0.82 14.38
N ASP A 53 -7.11 0.47 13.30
CA ASP A 53 -8.46 -0.08 13.35
C ASP A 53 -8.52 -1.48 13.98
N ARG A 54 -9.71 -1.88 14.46
CA ARG A 54 -9.94 -3.25 14.93
C ARG A 54 -9.94 -4.19 13.72
N GLY A 55 -9.16 -5.27 13.79
CA GLY A 55 -9.01 -6.26 12.70
C GLY A 55 -7.75 -6.08 11.86
N GLU A 56 -7.02 -4.97 12.01
CA GLU A 56 -5.73 -4.79 11.33
C GLU A 56 -4.65 -5.71 11.90
N TYR A 57 -3.77 -6.17 11.02
CA TYR A 57 -2.65 -7.05 11.37
C TYR A 57 -1.75 -6.39 12.42
N GLY A 58 -1.54 -7.07 13.56
CA GLY A 58 -0.72 -6.55 14.67
C GLY A 58 -1.36 -5.42 15.48
N GLY A 59 -2.55 -4.93 15.09
CA GLY A 59 -3.15 -3.73 15.70
C GLY A 59 -3.55 -3.89 17.16
N ALA A 60 -3.93 -5.11 17.58
CA ALA A 60 -4.22 -5.41 18.98
C ALA A 60 -3.00 -5.26 19.91
N LYS A 61 -1.78 -5.53 19.42
CA LYS A 61 -0.56 -5.35 20.20
C LYS A 61 -0.24 -3.86 20.37
N ILE A 62 -0.37 -3.09 19.30
CA ILE A 62 -0.11 -1.64 19.27
C ILE A 62 -1.06 -0.89 20.21
N ARG A 63 -2.37 -1.16 20.15
CA ARG A 63 -3.35 -0.51 21.03
C ARG A 63 -3.12 -0.82 22.51
N ARG A 64 -2.77 -2.07 22.83
CA ARG A 64 -2.43 -2.48 24.21
C ARG A 64 -1.19 -1.76 24.73
N ALA A 65 -0.12 -1.67 23.92
CA ALA A 65 1.11 -0.99 24.31
C ALA A 65 0.89 0.52 24.58
N ALA A 66 -0.05 1.14 23.86
CA ALA A 66 -0.37 2.56 24.00
C ALA A 66 -1.47 2.87 25.04
N GLY A 67 -2.01 1.87 25.74
CA GLY A 67 -3.06 2.07 26.75
C GLY A 67 -4.41 2.56 26.19
N VAL A 68 -4.57 2.61 24.87
CA VAL A 68 -5.83 2.98 24.22
C VAL A 68 -6.71 1.75 24.11
N SER A 69 -7.37 1.39 25.21
CA SER A 69 -8.55 0.53 25.19
C SER A 69 -9.69 1.33 24.55
N GLY A 70 -9.80 1.27 23.22
CA GLY A 70 -10.84 1.98 22.49
C GLY A 70 -12.22 1.70 23.08
N SER A 71 -12.98 2.78 23.32
CA SER A 71 -14.42 2.78 23.60
C SER A 71 -15.23 2.10 22.51
#